data_AF-A0A7C6EZ96-F1
#
_entry.id   AF-A0A7C6EZ96-F1
#
_cell.length_a   1.000
_cell.length_b   1.000
_cell.length_c   1.000
_cell.angle_alpha   90.00
_cell.angle_beta   90.00
_cell.angle_gamma   90.00
#
_symmetry.space_group_name_H-M   'P 1'
#
loop_
_entity.id
_entity.type
_entity.pdbx_description
1 polymer ?
#
loop_
_entity_poly.entity_id
_entity_poly.type
_entity_poly.pdbx_seq_one_letter_code
_entity_poly.pdbx_strand_id
1 'polypeptide(L)'
;FYLCRPADAGLTLFFQFIQSAAAAPTMPLVWSMYADAADYSEWKNNRRATGLVFSAVVMGQKAGIALGSAITLWVLGKAGYNQEIMQQTGSALTAIRYSMSLIPGAIALVTAFLCILYPLTNAKMDQIQAELSLRRQNETVTTM
;
A
#
# COMPACT_ATOMS: atom_id res chain seq x y z
N PHE A 1 1.81 12.57 17.12
CA PHE A 1 1.72 12.06 18.50
C PHE A 1 2.88 12.44 19.43
N TYR A 2 4.08 12.79 18.95
CA TYR A 2 5.18 13.24 19.84
C TYR A 2 5.13 14.76 20.17
N LEU A 3 4.54 15.57 19.28
CA LEU A 3 4.45 17.04 19.42
C LEU A 3 3.09 17.58 19.90
N CYS A 4 1.99 16.82 19.79
CA CYS A 4 0.64 17.31 20.13
C CYS A 4 0.22 16.74 21.48
N ARG A 5 0.09 17.61 22.50
CA ARG A 5 -0.62 17.28 23.74
C ARG A 5 -2.11 17.09 23.44
N PRO A 6 -2.83 16.23 24.18
CA PRO A 6 -4.28 16.00 24.00
C PRO A 6 -5.18 17.24 24.20
N ALA A 7 -4.61 18.39 24.58
CA ALA A 7 -5.34 19.65 24.76
C ALA A 7 -5.57 20.42 23.42
N ASP A 8 -4.85 20.10 22.34
CA ASP A 8 -4.97 20.79 21.05
C ASP A 8 -5.64 19.89 19.99
N ALA A 9 -6.92 19.57 20.21
CA ALA A 9 -7.72 18.78 19.28
C ALA A 9 -7.72 19.37 17.85
N GLY A 10 -7.73 20.71 17.73
CA GLY A 10 -7.70 21.40 16.44
C GLY A 10 -6.45 21.11 15.61
N LEU A 11 -5.27 21.07 16.25
CA LEU A 11 -4.01 20.76 15.57
C LEU A 11 -3.94 19.29 15.13
N THR A 12 -4.44 18.38 15.96
CA THR A 12 -4.50 16.94 15.63
C THR A 12 -5.43 16.69 14.43
N LEU A 13 -6.59 17.36 14.41
CA LEU A 13 -7.53 17.29 13.28
C LEU A 13 -6.94 17.90 12.00
N PHE A 14 -6.21 19.01 12.11
CA PHE A 14 -5.52 19.61 10.97
C PHE A 14 -4.49 18.66 10.34
N PHE A 15 -3.66 17.99 11.15
CA PHE A 15 -2.73 16.98 10.65
C PHE A 15 -3.43 15.77 10.05
N GLN A 16 -4.55 15.32 10.63
CA GLN A 16 -5.39 14.25 10.07
C GLN A 16 -5.99 14.64 8.71
N PHE A 17 -6.38 15.89 8.54
CA PHE A 17 -6.87 16.40 7.27
C PHE A 17 -5.78 16.37 6.20
N ILE A 18 -4.57 16.87 6.50
CA ILE A 18 -3.43 16.82 5.57
C ILE A 18 -3.09 15.37 5.20
N GLN A 19 -3.03 14.48 6.19
CA GLN A 19 -2.76 13.06 5.96
C GLN A 19 -3.82 12.43 5.05
N SER A 20 -5.10 12.72 5.30
CA SER A 20 -6.21 12.17 4.50
C SER A 20 -6.20 12.72 3.08
N ALA A 21 -5.92 14.01 2.90
CA ALA A 21 -5.80 14.64 1.59
C ALA A 21 -4.62 14.04 0.78
N ALA A 22 -3.50 13.74 1.41
CA ALA A 22 -2.36 13.07 0.77
C ALA A 22 -2.64 11.59 0.46
N ALA A 23 -3.38 10.89 1.32
CA ALA A 23 -3.69 9.47 1.15
C ALA A 23 -4.75 9.22 0.06
N ALA A 24 -5.70 10.15 -0.11
CA ALA A 24 -6.83 10.02 -1.04
C ALA A 24 -6.42 9.70 -2.49
N PRO A 25 -5.50 10.44 -3.15
CA PRO A 25 -5.10 10.12 -4.52
C PRO A 25 -4.24 8.86 -4.62
N THR A 26 -3.54 8.49 -3.54
CA THR A 26 -2.63 7.33 -3.55
C THR A 26 -3.38 6.02 -3.76
N MET A 27 -4.59 5.89 -3.21
CA MET A 27 -5.40 4.68 -3.34
C MET A 27 -5.72 4.31 -4.80
N PRO A 28 -6.38 5.17 -5.62
CA PRO A 28 -6.67 4.82 -7.02
C PRO A 28 -5.40 4.67 -7.88
N LEU A 29 -4.34 5.42 -7.60
CA LEU A 29 -3.07 5.30 -8.32
C LEU A 29 -2.45 3.91 -8.16
N VAL A 30 -2.41 3.38 -6.93
CA VAL A 30 -1.87 2.03 -6.67
C VAL A 30 -2.68 0.95 -7.40
N TRP A 31 -4.01 1.08 -7.46
CA TRP A 31 -4.85 0.16 -8.22
C TRP A 31 -4.58 0.23 -9.73
N SER A 32 -4.33 1.44 -10.27
CA SER A 32 -3.90 1.60 -11.66
C SER A 32 -2.58 0.89 -11.92
N MET A 33 -1.58 1.05 -11.03
CA MET A 33 -0.28 0.38 -11.16
C MET A 33 -0.40 -1.16 -11.14
N TYR A 34 -1.36 -1.72 -10.40
CA TYR A 34 -1.64 -3.16 -10.43
C TYR A 34 -2.25 -3.62 -11.76
N ALA A 35 -3.13 -2.81 -12.35
CA ALA A 35 -3.65 -3.06 -13.68
C ALA A 35 -2.55 -2.98 -14.74
N ASP A 36 -1.70 -1.94 -14.67
CA ASP A 36 -0.55 -1.76 -15.56
C ASP A 36 0.43 -2.94 -15.50
N ALA A 37 0.69 -3.47 -14.30
CA ALA A 37 1.50 -4.66 -14.12
C ALA A 37 0.85 -5.93 -14.72
N ALA A 38 -0.48 -6.04 -14.64
CA ALA A 38 -1.21 -7.15 -15.25
C ALA A 38 -1.15 -7.08 -16.78
N ASP A 39 -1.33 -5.90 -17.36
CA ASP A 39 -1.22 -5.66 -18.81
C ASP A 39 0.20 -5.91 -19.31
N TYR A 40 1.22 -5.47 -18.55
CA TYR A 40 2.62 -5.77 -18.85
C TYR A 40 2.90 -7.29 -18.84
N SER A 41 2.31 -8.03 -17.90
CA SER A 41 2.42 -9.50 -17.85
C SER A 41 1.75 -10.17 -19.05
N GLU A 42 0.59 -9.68 -19.50
CA GLU A 42 -0.08 -10.15 -20.71
C GLU A 42 0.79 -9.91 -21.94
N TRP A 43 1.33 -8.70 -22.08
CA TRP A 43 2.20 -8.29 -23.19
C TRP A 43 3.46 -9.16 -23.29
N LYS A 44 4.13 -9.42 -22.16
CA LYS A 44 5.37 -10.19 -22.11
C LYS A 44 5.16 -11.69 -22.32
N ASN A 45 4.10 -12.26 -21.77
CA ASN A 45 3.87 -13.71 -21.78
C ASN A 45 2.87 -14.18 -22.85
N ASN A 46 2.29 -13.24 -23.61
CA ASN A 46 1.26 -13.48 -24.62
C ASN A 46 0.06 -14.31 -24.11
N ARG A 47 -0.21 -14.26 -22.79
CA ARG A 47 -1.31 -14.97 -22.14
C ARG A 47 -1.96 -14.08 -21.10
N ARG A 48 -3.28 -13.92 -21.22
CA ARG A 48 -4.08 -13.12 -20.30
C ARG A 48 -4.23 -13.83 -18.96
N ALA A 49 -3.46 -13.36 -17.98
CA ALA A 49 -3.41 -13.91 -16.62
C ALA A 49 -3.81 -12.87 -15.55
N THR A 50 -4.62 -11.87 -15.93
CA THR A 50 -5.04 -10.75 -15.08
C THR A 50 -5.56 -11.23 -13.72
N GLY A 51 -6.45 -12.24 -13.71
CA GLY A 51 -7.01 -12.78 -12.47
C GLY A 51 -5.96 -13.38 -11.53
N LEU A 52 -4.93 -14.04 -12.05
CA LEU A 52 -3.83 -14.59 -11.25
C LEU A 52 -2.94 -13.47 -10.68
N VAL A 53 -2.65 -12.43 -11.46
CA VAL A 53 -1.88 -11.26 -11.01
C VAL A 53 -2.61 -10.54 -9.89
N PHE A 54 -3.90 -10.21 -10.07
CA PHE A 54 -4.70 -9.56 -9.04
C PHE A 54 -4.85 -10.42 -7.78
N SER A 55 -5.02 -11.74 -7.93
CA SER A 55 -5.08 -12.66 -6.79
C SER A 55 -3.77 -12.67 -5.99
N ALA A 56 -2.62 -12.68 -6.68
CA ALA A 56 -1.31 -12.63 -6.03
C ALA A 56 -1.10 -11.31 -5.27
N VAL A 57 -1.50 -10.17 -5.87
CA VAL A 57 -1.43 -8.84 -5.21
C VAL A 57 -2.27 -8.82 -3.93
N VAL A 58 -3.54 -9.25 -4.00
CA VAL A 58 -4.43 -9.26 -2.83
C VAL A 58 -3.99 -10.26 -1.76
N MET A 59 -3.45 -11.42 -2.16
CA MET A 59 -2.88 -12.38 -1.22
C MET A 59 -1.66 -11.80 -0.50
N GLY A 60 -0.77 -11.12 -1.23
CA GLY A 60 0.36 -10.40 -0.66
C GLY A 60 -0.08 -9.32 0.33
N GLN A 61 -1.14 -8.56 0.00
CA GLN A 61 -1.72 -7.57 0.90
C GLN A 61 -2.26 -8.19 2.19
N LYS A 62 -3.01 -9.30 2.09
CA LYS A 62 -3.54 -10.02 3.26
C LYS A 62 -2.41 -10.56 4.14
N ALA A 63 -1.39 -11.17 3.53
CA ALA A 63 -0.22 -11.66 4.26
C ALA A 63 0.52 -10.52 4.96
N GLY A 64 0.71 -9.38 4.27
CA GLY A 64 1.35 -8.20 4.84
C GLY A 64 0.58 -7.62 6.03
N ILE A 65 -0.75 -7.51 5.94
CA ILE A 65 -1.60 -7.07 7.04
C ILE A 65 -1.52 -8.05 8.21
N ALA A 66 -1.61 -9.36 7.96
CA ALA A 66 -1.54 -10.38 9.00
C ALA A 66 -0.19 -10.33 9.75
N LEU A 67 0.92 -10.30 9.01
CA LEU A 67 2.27 -10.22 9.59
C LEU A 67 2.49 -8.90 10.33
N GLY A 68 2.10 -7.77 9.75
CA GLY A 68 2.23 -6.46 10.38
C GLY A 68 1.43 -6.35 11.68
N SER A 69 0.21 -6.89 11.69
CA SER A 69 -0.64 -6.95 12.88
C SER A 69 -0.03 -7.83 13.97
N ALA A 70 0.46 -9.02 13.59
CA ALA A 70 1.08 -9.97 14.53
C ALA A 70 2.35 -9.40 15.16
N ILE A 71 3.24 -8.78 14.36
CA ILE A 71 4.46 -8.14 14.85
C ILE A 71 4.11 -7.00 15.82
N THR A 72 3.15 -6.15 15.44
CA THR A 72 2.72 -5.03 16.28
C THR A 72 2.20 -5.51 17.63
N LEU A 73 1.35 -6.55 17.63
CA LEU A 73 0.79 -7.11 18.84
C LEU A 73 1.85 -7.78 19.73
N TRP A 74 2.81 -8.47 19.12
CA TRP A 74 3.92 -9.09 19.84
C TRP A 74 4.81 -8.05 20.54
N VAL A 75 5.12 -6.95 19.86
CA VAL A 75 5.86 -5.81 20.44
C VAL A 75 5.09 -5.19 21.59
N LEU A 76 3.77 -5.00 21.44
CA LEU A 76 2.92 -4.46 22.50
C LEU A 76 2.86 -5.39 23.72
N GLY A 77 2.70 -6.70 23.50
CA GLY A 77 2.68 -7.70 24.57
C GLY A 77 3.99 -7.71 25.36
N LYS A 78 5.14 -7.64 24.67
CA LYS A 78 6.45 -7.51 25.32
C LYS A 78 6.64 -6.21 26.10
N ALA A 79 6.02 -5.12 25.65
CA ALA A 79 6.05 -3.84 26.35
C ALA A 79 5.16 -3.80 27.61
N GLY A 80 4.46 -4.91 27.92
CA GLY A 80 3.57 -5.01 29.08
C GLY A 80 2.23 -4.32 28.86
N TYR A 81 1.75 -4.24 27.61
CA TYR A 81 0.43 -3.72 27.31
C TYR A 81 -0.66 -4.59 27.95
N ASN A 82 -1.50 -3.99 28.79
CA ASN A 82 -2.63 -4.66 29.43
C ASN A 82 -3.91 -3.84 29.26
N GLN A 83 -4.76 -4.25 28.34
CA GLN A 83 -6.04 -3.61 28.04
C GLN A 83 -7.00 -3.46 29.25
N GLU A 84 -6.83 -4.24 30.31
CA GLU A 84 -7.70 -4.21 31.51
C GLU A 84 -7.34 -3.09 32.48
N ILE A 85 -6.15 -2.49 32.36
CA ILE A 85 -5.67 -1.46 33.29
C ILE A 85 -5.98 -0.05 32.74
N MET A 86 -6.59 0.79 33.57
CA MET A 86 -7.00 2.15 33.20
C MET A 86 -5.82 3.09 32.89
N GLN A 87 -4.65 2.85 33.48
CA GLN A 87 -3.40 3.52 33.11
C GLN A 87 -2.33 2.51 32.69
N GLN A 88 -1.88 2.63 31.45
CA GLN A 88 -0.79 1.81 30.93
C GLN A 88 0.56 2.22 31.52
N THR A 89 1.48 1.26 31.59
CA THR A 89 2.88 1.53 31.97
C THR A 89 3.53 2.49 30.96
N GLY A 90 4.52 3.27 31.41
CA GLY A 90 5.24 4.21 30.54
C GLY A 90 5.91 3.53 29.34
N SER A 91 6.33 2.27 29.51
CA SER A 91 6.88 1.43 28.43
C SER A 91 5.83 1.10 27.36
N ALA A 92 4.64 0.61 27.78
CA ALA A 92 3.54 0.30 26.86
C ALA A 92 3.05 1.54 26.11
N LEU A 93 2.95 2.69 26.79
CA LEU A 93 2.54 3.95 26.16
C LEU A 93 3.54 4.41 25.07
N THR A 94 4.83 4.20 25.33
CA THR A 94 5.91 4.51 24.39
C THR A 94 5.85 3.57 23.18
N ALA A 95 5.64 2.27 23.40
CA ALA A 95 5.47 1.30 22.33
C ALA A 95 4.28 1.63 21.41
N ILE A 96 3.12 1.98 21.99
CA ILE A 96 1.93 2.41 21.22
C ILE A 96 2.26 3.63 20.34
N ARG A 97 2.94 4.63 20.90
CA ARG A 97 3.32 5.85 20.15
C ARG A 97 4.23 5.54 18.97
N TYR A 98 5.20 4.64 19.12
CA TYR A 98 6.07 4.23 18.02
C TYR A 98 5.31 3.44 16.94
N SER A 99 4.45 2.51 17.34
CA SER A 99 3.64 1.69 16.42
C SER A 99 2.62 2.51 15.62
N MET A 100 2.14 3.62 16.16
CA MET A 100 1.17 4.50 15.47
C MET A 100 1.83 5.55 14.56
N SER A 101 3.12 5.86 14.75
CA SER A 101 3.76 7.01 14.09
C SER A 101 5.07 6.65 13.38
N LEU A 102 6.08 6.24 14.13
CA LEU A 102 7.43 6.07 13.58
C LEU A 102 7.54 4.84 12.69
N ILE A 103 6.95 3.71 13.14
CA ILE A 103 7.01 2.45 12.40
C ILE A 103 6.27 2.55 11.06
N PRO A 104 5.00 3.00 11.00
CA PRO A 104 4.30 3.17 9.73
C PRO A 104 4.97 4.23 8.83
N GLY A 105 5.50 5.31 9.44
CA GLY A 105 6.22 6.35 8.71
C GLY A 105 7.49 5.83 8.03
N ALA A 106 8.28 5.02 8.73
CA ALA A 106 9.48 4.40 8.16
C ALA A 106 9.13 3.44 7.00
N ILE A 107 8.09 2.62 7.18
CA ILE A 107 7.61 1.71 6.12
C ILE A 107 7.14 2.52 4.90
N ALA A 108 6.39 3.61 5.12
CA ALA A 108 5.93 4.48 4.04
C ALA A 108 7.09 5.12 3.26
N LEU A 109 8.17 5.54 3.94
CA LEU A 109 9.37 6.07 3.27
C LEU A 109 10.07 5.01 2.41
N VAL A 110 10.18 3.77 2.91
CA VAL A 110 10.72 2.65 2.14
C VAL A 110 9.84 2.36 0.92
N THR A 111 8.52 2.36 1.06
CA THR A 111 7.59 2.20 -0.06
C THR A 111 7.74 3.32 -1.08
N ALA A 112 7.82 4.58 -0.65
CA ALA A 112 8.03 5.72 -1.55
C ALA A 112 9.34 5.60 -2.33
N PHE A 113 10.42 5.16 -1.68
CA PHE A 113 11.69 4.89 -2.34
C PHE A 113 11.58 3.79 -3.40
N LEU A 114 10.89 2.68 -3.09
CA LEU A 114 10.66 1.60 -4.07
C LEU A 114 9.79 2.06 -5.24
N CYS A 115 8.82 2.95 -5.02
CA CYS A 115 8.02 3.54 -6.09
C CYS A 115 8.84 4.41 -7.05
N ILE A 116 9.91 5.07 -6.59
CA ILE A 116 10.82 5.83 -7.47
C ILE A 116 11.57 4.90 -8.44
N LEU A 117 11.83 3.65 -8.04
CA LEU A 117 12.48 2.63 -8.87
C LEU A 117 11.50 1.92 -9.82
N TYR A 118 10.22 2.32 -9.84
CA TYR A 118 9.20 1.68 -10.66
C TYR A 118 9.43 1.92 -12.17
N PRO A 119 9.62 0.86 -12.98
CA PRO A 119 10.08 0.99 -14.37
C PRO A 119 8.95 1.20 -15.40
N LEU A 120 7.69 1.16 -14.98
CA LEU A 120 6.52 1.30 -15.85
C LEU A 120 6.12 2.78 -15.86
N THR A 121 6.64 3.50 -16.86
CA THR A 121 6.27 4.89 -17.14
C THR A 121 5.05 4.95 -18.05
N ASN A 122 4.34 6.08 -18.06
CA ASN A 122 3.18 6.30 -18.94
C ASN A 122 3.52 6.00 -20.41
N ALA A 123 4.65 6.49 -20.91
CA ALA A 123 5.09 6.25 -22.28
C ALA A 123 5.27 4.74 -22.60
N LYS A 124 5.73 3.95 -21.63
CA LYS A 124 5.85 2.50 -21.79
C LYS A 124 4.49 1.81 -21.78
N MET A 125 3.57 2.28 -20.95
CA MET A 125 2.19 1.77 -20.91
C MET A 125 1.42 2.08 -22.19
N ASP A 126 1.58 3.28 -22.76
CA ASP A 126 0.97 3.66 -24.04
C ASP A 126 1.43 2.71 -25.18
N GLN A 127 2.73 2.40 -25.22
CA GLN A 127 3.30 1.43 -26.18
C GLN A 127 2.70 0.03 -26.01
N ILE A 128 2.65 -0.47 -24.76
CA ILE A 128 2.08 -1.80 -24.45
C ILE A 128 0.62 -1.88 -24.87
N GLN A 129 -0.18 -0.86 -24.57
CA GLN A 129 -1.59 -0.80 -24.93
C GLN A 129 -1.79 -0.79 -26.44
N ALA A 130 -1.00 0.00 -27.18
CA ALA A 130 -1.03 0.02 -28.63
C ALA A 130 -0.72 -1.36 -29.22
N GLU A 131 0.34 -2.03 -28.77
CA GLU A 131 0.71 -3.36 -29.24
C GLU A 131 -0.34 -4.43 -28.91
N LEU A 132 -0.89 -4.42 -27.69
CA LEU A 132 -1.95 -5.35 -27.29
C LEU A 132 -3.22 -5.13 -28.13
N SER A 133 -3.55 -3.88 -28.46
CA SER A 133 -4.71 -3.56 -29.30
C SER A 133 -4.57 -4.12 -30.72
N LEU A 134 -3.37 -4.01 -31.31
CA LEU A 134 -3.06 -4.56 -32.63
C LEU A 134 -3.14 -6.10 -32.64
N ARG A 135 -2.61 -6.77 -31.61
CA ARG A 135 -2.69 -8.24 -31.50
C ARG A 135 -4.14 -8.72 -31.45
N ARG A 136 -4.99 -8.04 -30.67
CA ARG A 136 -6.43 -8.36 -30.55
C ARG A 136 -7.19 -8.17 -31.86
N GLN A 137 -6.85 -7.14 -32.64
CA GLN A 137 -7.44 -6.93 -33.97
C GLN A 137 -7.07 -8.07 -34.92
N ASN A 138 -5.80 -8.47 -34.95
CA ASN A 138 -5.33 -9.56 -35.83
C ASN A 138 -5.93 -10.93 -35.48
N GLU A 139 -6.10 -11.23 -34.19
CA GLU A 139 -6.78 -12.47 -33.75
C GLU A 139 -8.24 -12.52 -34.22
N THR A 140 -8.96 -11.40 -34.15
CA THR A 140 -10.37 -11.31 -34.56
C THR A 140 -10.54 -11.50 -36.07
N VAL A 141 -9.62 -10.95 -36.87
CA VAL A 141 -9.64 -11.07 -38.35
C VAL A 141 -9.32 -12.48 -38.82
N THR A 142 -8.53 -13.26 -38.08
CA THR A 142 -8.15 -14.64 -38.47
C THR A 142 -9.28 -15.65 -38.21
N THR A 143 -10.25 -15.31 -37.36
CA THR A 143 -11.38 -16.18 -37.02
C THR A 143 -12.65 -15.93 -37.84
N MET A 144 -12.63 -15.00 -38.79
CA MET A 144 -13.72 -14.73 -39.76
C MET A 144 -13.37 -15.28 -41.14
#